data_AF-F9LVL0-F1
#
_entry.id   AF-F9LVL0-F1
#
_cell.length_a   1.000
_cell.length_b   1.000
_cell.length_c   1.000
_cell.angle_alpha   90.00
_cell.angle_beta   90.00
_cell.angle_gamma   90.00
#
_symmetry.space_group_name_H-M   'P 1'
#
loop_
_entity.id
_entity.type
_entity.pdbx_description
1 polymer ?
#
loop_
_entity_poly.entity_id
_entity_poly.type
_entity_poly.pdbx_seq_one_letter_code
_entity_poly.pdbx_strand_id
1 'polypeptide(L)'
;MTDSNLKDYNNFYADLAQSAYRGRPNTLSRYNNAVNWTLIDYSQDIDDDDKIISGGKKLPHDGKVYLQPDPDLHTVEDTIKLQVGDPGGGIHQEEYPIKRYQKGLLTDEKAGFNAYYLTDTPTLTNDTTKTYMTIRGSDAISYENLNDWIDNDAKFALNHIHTPQA
;
A
#
# COMPACT_ATOMS: atom_id res chain seq x y z
N MET A 1 -15.67 -3.59 9.22
CA MET A 1 -14.76 -4.15 8.21
C MET A 1 -15.08 -5.62 8.04
N THR A 2 -15.83 -5.98 7.00
CA THR A 2 -16.13 -7.38 6.64
C THR A 2 -15.02 -7.88 5.71
N ASP A 3 -13.88 -8.16 6.30
CA ASP A 3 -12.69 -8.61 5.58
C ASP A 3 -12.55 -10.11 5.83
N SER A 4 -13.24 -10.98 5.06
CA SER A 4 -13.13 -12.44 5.31
C SER A 4 -13.63 -13.40 4.25
N ASN A 5 -14.46 -13.02 3.28
CA ASN A 5 -14.96 -14.00 2.31
C ASN A 5 -14.16 -13.98 1.01
N LEU A 6 -12.89 -14.37 1.11
CA LEU A 6 -12.03 -14.75 -0.01
C LEU A 6 -12.58 -16.04 -0.66
N LYS A 7 -13.74 -15.98 -1.28
CA LYS A 7 -14.25 -17.05 -2.14
C LYS A 7 -14.08 -16.71 -3.62
N ASP A 8 -13.87 -15.44 -3.94
CA ASP A 8 -13.75 -14.95 -5.31
C ASP A 8 -12.29 -14.60 -5.64
N TYR A 9 -11.82 -14.98 -6.83
CA TYR A 9 -10.42 -14.83 -7.28
C TYR A 9 -10.11 -13.44 -7.82
N ASN A 10 -10.21 -12.45 -6.95
CA ASN A 10 -10.11 -11.05 -7.33
C ASN A 10 -8.76 -10.41 -6.97
N ASN A 11 -7.85 -11.13 -6.30
CA ASN A 11 -6.56 -10.58 -5.86
C ASN A 11 -5.51 -11.67 -5.77
N PHE A 12 -4.57 -11.68 -6.71
CA PHE A 12 -3.50 -12.68 -6.82
C PHE A 12 -2.72 -12.95 -5.51
N TYR A 13 -2.39 -11.90 -4.73
CA TYR A 13 -1.67 -12.07 -3.45
C TYR A 13 -2.56 -12.70 -2.37
N ALA A 14 -3.84 -12.35 -2.34
CA ALA A 14 -4.81 -12.95 -1.43
C ALA A 14 -5.20 -14.37 -1.87
N ASP A 15 -5.22 -14.64 -3.18
CA ASP A 15 -5.56 -15.93 -3.78
C ASP A 15 -4.46 -16.97 -3.51
N LEU A 16 -3.18 -16.56 -3.55
CA LEU A 16 -2.07 -17.41 -3.14
C LEU A 16 -2.16 -17.78 -1.66
N ALA A 17 -2.47 -16.81 -0.79
CA ALA A 17 -2.70 -17.07 0.64
C ALA A 17 -3.95 -17.91 0.88
N GLN A 18 -5.03 -17.70 0.13
CA GLN A 18 -6.29 -18.45 0.19
C GLN A 18 -6.06 -19.93 -0.11
N SER A 19 -5.20 -20.25 -1.09
CA SER A 19 -4.88 -21.62 -1.49
C SER A 19 -4.27 -22.47 -0.35
N ALA A 20 -3.70 -21.83 0.67
CA ALA A 20 -3.11 -22.48 1.83
C ALA A 20 -4.14 -22.88 2.92
N TYR A 21 -5.36 -22.31 2.91
CA TYR A 21 -6.38 -22.57 3.94
C TYR A 21 -7.35 -23.69 3.52
N ARG A 22 -7.57 -24.69 4.38
CA ARG A 22 -8.54 -25.78 4.13
C ARG A 22 -9.97 -25.25 3.98
N GLY A 23 -10.75 -25.87 3.09
CA GLY A 23 -12.16 -25.51 2.83
C GLY A 23 -12.34 -24.31 1.90
N ARG A 24 -11.28 -23.88 1.20
CA ARG A 24 -11.38 -22.91 0.11
C ARG A 24 -11.49 -23.62 -1.26
N PRO A 25 -12.02 -22.93 -2.27
CA PRO A 25 -12.45 -23.59 -3.50
C PRO A 25 -11.30 -24.08 -4.40
N ASN A 26 -10.15 -23.39 -4.42
CA ASN A 26 -8.96 -23.79 -5.18
C ASN A 26 -7.74 -23.91 -4.26
N THR A 27 -7.81 -24.86 -3.33
CA THR A 27 -6.76 -25.08 -2.31
C THR A 27 -5.69 -26.01 -2.81
N LEU A 28 -4.45 -25.77 -2.37
CA LEU A 28 -3.31 -26.67 -2.60
C LEU A 28 -3.63 -28.09 -2.12
N SER A 29 -4.44 -28.22 -1.06
CA SER A 29 -4.93 -29.49 -0.53
C SER A 29 -5.61 -30.39 -1.56
N ARG A 30 -6.29 -29.84 -2.58
CA ARG A 30 -6.91 -30.63 -3.66
C ARG A 30 -5.88 -31.32 -4.54
N TYR A 31 -4.69 -30.75 -4.63
CA TYR A 31 -3.62 -31.17 -5.50
C TYR A 31 -2.49 -31.89 -4.75
N ASN A 32 -2.61 -32.09 -3.43
CA ASN A 32 -1.58 -32.74 -2.60
C ASN A 32 -1.25 -34.18 -3.04
N ASN A 33 -2.15 -34.86 -3.76
CA ASN A 33 -1.94 -36.20 -4.30
C ASN A 33 -1.64 -36.22 -5.81
N ALA A 34 -1.34 -35.08 -6.41
CA ALA A 34 -1.05 -35.01 -7.84
C ALA A 34 0.26 -35.75 -8.15
N VAL A 35 0.18 -36.76 -9.03
CA VAL A 35 1.33 -37.56 -9.47
C VAL A 35 2.22 -36.78 -10.45
N ASN A 36 1.65 -35.80 -11.13
CA ASN A 36 2.32 -34.91 -12.09
C ASN A 36 2.09 -33.43 -11.71
N TRP A 37 2.90 -32.54 -12.27
CA TRP A 37 2.68 -31.10 -12.14
C TRP A 37 1.26 -30.73 -12.61
N THR A 38 0.59 -29.89 -11.82
CA THR A 38 -0.77 -29.41 -12.13
C THR A 38 -0.73 -27.89 -12.17
N LEU A 39 -1.19 -27.30 -13.27
CA LEU A 39 -1.35 -25.86 -13.37
C LEU A 39 -2.58 -25.43 -12.57
N ILE A 40 -2.38 -24.52 -11.61
CA ILE A 40 -3.46 -23.85 -10.91
C ILE A 40 -3.65 -22.48 -11.57
N ASP A 41 -4.72 -22.34 -12.36
CA ASP A 41 -5.04 -21.11 -13.08
C ASP A 41 -6.22 -20.39 -12.41
N TYR A 42 -5.91 -19.44 -11.52
CA TYR A 42 -6.90 -18.61 -10.83
C TYR A 42 -7.66 -17.64 -11.76
N SER A 43 -7.28 -17.55 -13.04
CA SER A 43 -8.02 -16.74 -14.02
C SER A 43 -9.28 -17.44 -14.55
N GLN A 44 -9.40 -18.75 -14.38
CA GLN A 44 -10.55 -19.53 -14.85
C GLN A 44 -11.60 -19.69 -13.76
N ASP A 45 -12.86 -19.81 -14.19
CA ASP A 45 -13.94 -20.21 -13.30
C ASP A 45 -13.68 -21.64 -12.80
N ILE A 46 -14.05 -21.90 -11.55
CA ILE A 46 -13.99 -23.25 -10.98
C ILE A 46 -15.37 -23.68 -10.50
N ASP A 47 -15.61 -24.99 -10.57
CA ASP A 47 -16.75 -25.62 -9.93
C ASP A 47 -16.32 -26.16 -8.57
N ASP A 48 -17.01 -25.72 -7.52
CA ASP A 48 -16.84 -26.18 -6.16
C ASP A 48 -18.19 -26.59 -5.58
N ASP A 49 -18.43 -27.90 -5.49
CA ASP A 49 -19.69 -28.49 -4.99
C ASP A 49 -20.95 -27.87 -5.65
N ASP A 50 -21.03 -27.92 -6.98
CA ASP A 50 -22.11 -27.36 -7.83
C ASP A 50 -22.23 -25.82 -7.76
N LYS A 51 -21.23 -25.14 -7.20
CA LYS A 51 -21.14 -23.68 -7.18
C LYS A 51 -20.02 -23.20 -8.10
N ILE A 52 -20.41 -22.49 -9.16
CA ILE A 52 -19.45 -21.79 -10.01
C ILE A 52 -18.89 -20.59 -9.27
N ILE A 53 -17.57 -20.55 -9.15
CA ILE A 53 -16.81 -19.42 -8.62
C ILE A 53 -16.06 -18.79 -9.77
N SER A 54 -16.33 -17.52 -10.00
CA SER A 54 -15.71 -16.78 -11.11
C SER A 54 -14.21 -16.59 -10.88
N GLY A 55 -13.44 -16.90 -11.91
CA GLY A 55 -12.02 -16.62 -11.97
C GLY A 55 -11.72 -15.16 -12.27
N GLY A 56 -10.45 -14.77 -12.15
CA GLY A 56 -9.98 -13.39 -12.32
C GLY A 56 -10.05 -12.79 -13.74
N LYS A 57 -10.75 -13.43 -14.70
CA LYS A 57 -10.88 -12.91 -16.09
C LYS A 57 -11.90 -11.80 -16.27
N LYS A 58 -12.91 -11.70 -15.39
CA LYS A 58 -13.95 -10.68 -15.44
C LYS A 58 -13.97 -9.90 -14.13
N LEU A 59 -12.92 -9.11 -13.93
CA LEU A 59 -12.86 -8.20 -12.79
C LEU A 59 -13.85 -7.06 -13.00
N PRO A 60 -14.50 -6.56 -11.92
CA PRO A 60 -15.28 -5.32 -11.97
C PRO A 60 -14.47 -4.18 -12.60
N HIS A 61 -15.16 -3.30 -13.34
CA HIS A 61 -14.55 -2.16 -14.05
C HIS A 61 -13.36 -2.54 -14.96
N ASP A 62 -13.44 -3.69 -15.62
CA ASP A 62 -12.37 -4.26 -16.47
C ASP A 62 -11.03 -4.49 -15.73
N GLY A 63 -11.06 -4.56 -14.39
CA GLY A 63 -9.83 -4.62 -13.58
C GLY A 63 -9.01 -3.34 -13.59
N LYS A 64 -9.58 -2.22 -14.03
CA LYS A 64 -8.91 -0.91 -13.96
C LYS A 64 -8.92 -0.41 -12.53
N VAL A 65 -7.82 0.22 -12.13
CA VAL A 65 -7.69 0.90 -10.85
C VAL A 65 -7.21 2.33 -11.08
N TYR A 66 -7.74 3.25 -10.28
CA TYR A 66 -7.50 4.67 -10.39
C TYR A 66 -6.90 5.18 -9.09
N LEU A 67 -5.76 5.86 -9.18
CA LEU A 67 -5.17 6.56 -8.05
C LEU A 67 -6.08 7.73 -7.65
N GLN A 68 -6.50 7.73 -6.40
CA GLN A 68 -7.27 8.83 -5.83
C GLN A 68 -6.33 9.94 -5.36
N PRO A 69 -6.72 11.22 -5.57
CA PRO A 69 -5.92 12.34 -5.12
C PRO A 69 -5.92 12.42 -3.59
N ASP A 70 -4.80 12.87 -3.03
CA ASP A 70 -4.70 13.26 -1.63
C ASP A 70 -5.03 14.76 -1.53
N PRO A 71 -6.18 15.16 -0.95
CA PRO A 71 -6.56 16.56 -0.85
C PRO A 71 -5.67 17.36 0.10
N ASP A 72 -4.97 16.68 1.01
CA ASP A 72 -4.08 17.31 1.99
C ASP A 72 -2.65 17.44 1.46
N LEU A 73 -2.37 17.02 0.22
CA LEU A 73 -1.04 17.10 -0.37
C LEU A 73 -0.60 18.54 -0.59
N HIS A 74 0.47 18.94 0.08
CA HIS A 74 1.08 20.26 -0.01
C HIS A 74 2.59 20.18 0.13
N THR A 75 3.28 21.26 -0.23
CA THR A 75 4.73 21.38 -0.06
C THR A 75 5.06 22.00 1.29
N VAL A 76 5.95 21.37 2.04
CA VAL A 76 6.52 21.87 3.29
C VAL A 76 7.99 22.24 3.05
N GLU A 77 8.41 23.37 3.62
CA GLU A 77 9.79 23.84 3.52
C GLU A 77 10.52 23.67 4.86
N ASP A 78 11.74 23.13 4.82
CA ASP A 78 12.68 23.25 5.92
C ASP A 78 13.44 24.56 5.74
N THR A 79 13.44 25.41 6.77
CA THR A 79 14.11 26.71 6.75
C THR A 79 15.37 26.70 7.63
N ILE A 80 16.33 27.53 7.27
CA ILE A 80 17.46 27.90 8.14
C ILE A 80 17.28 29.33 8.61
N LYS A 81 17.71 29.59 9.85
CA LYS A 81 17.79 30.93 10.42
C LYS A 81 19.20 31.45 10.29
N LEU A 82 19.38 32.50 9.50
CA LEU A 82 20.65 33.21 9.36
C LEU A 82 20.60 34.50 10.16
N GLN A 83 21.68 34.79 10.88
CA GLN A 83 21.88 36.10 11.49
C GLN A 83 22.60 37.00 10.49
N VAL A 84 21.95 38.08 10.09
CA VAL A 84 22.46 39.03 9.11
C VAL A 84 22.71 40.37 9.79
N GLY A 85 23.88 40.94 9.53
CA GLY A 85 24.29 42.22 10.09
C GLY A 85 23.63 43.39 9.35
N ASP A 86 23.06 44.31 10.10
CA ASP A 86 22.53 45.55 9.55
C ASP A 86 23.63 46.56 9.27
N PRO A 87 23.46 47.44 8.26
CA PRO A 87 24.38 48.54 7.99
C PRO A 87 24.64 49.47 9.19
N GLY A 88 23.72 49.49 10.16
CA GLY A 88 23.82 50.26 11.41
C GLY A 88 24.43 49.52 12.61
N GLY A 89 24.94 48.30 12.43
CA GLY A 89 25.55 47.51 13.52
C GLY A 89 24.57 46.66 14.34
N GLY A 90 23.29 46.57 13.92
CA GLY A 90 22.32 45.61 14.45
C GLY A 90 22.50 44.21 13.85
N ILE A 91 21.82 43.22 14.43
CA ILE A 91 21.69 41.87 13.85
C ILE A 91 20.19 41.56 13.78
N HIS A 92 19.71 41.15 12.62
CA HIS A 92 18.36 40.60 12.46
C HIS A 92 18.43 39.14 11.98
N GLN A 93 17.33 38.42 12.15
CA GLN A 93 17.20 37.05 11.67
C GLN A 93 16.44 37.03 10.36
N GLU A 94 16.98 36.29 9.40
CA GLU A 94 16.33 35.98 8.13
C GLU A 94 16.12 34.47 8.03
N GLU A 95 14.95 34.06 7.56
CA GLU A 95 14.62 32.65 7.31
C GLU A 95 14.68 32.34 5.81
N TYR A 96 15.46 31.33 5.45
CA TYR A 96 15.63 30.90 4.06
C TYR A 96 15.24 29.42 3.89
N PRO A 97 14.42 29.06 2.89
CA PRO A 97 14.10 27.67 2.62
C PRO A 97 15.32 26.95 2.03
N ILE A 98 15.70 25.84 2.62
CA ILE A 98 16.83 25.01 2.17
C ILE A 98 16.40 23.71 1.50
N LYS A 99 15.21 23.19 1.86
CA LYS A 99 14.66 21.96 1.28
C LYS A 99 13.14 22.05 1.23
N ARG A 100 12.57 21.36 0.25
CA ARG A 100 11.13 21.24 0.03
C ARG A 100 10.76 19.77 0.00
N TYR A 101 9.64 19.44 0.63
CA TYR A 101 9.12 18.08 0.74
C TYR A 101 7.62 18.10 0.47
N GLN A 102 7.10 17.06 -0.18
CA GLN A 102 5.65 16.82 -0.21
C GLN A 102 5.19 16.19 1.09
N LYS A 103 4.06 16.69 1.59
CA LYS A 103 3.39 16.18 2.77
C LYS A 103 1.88 16.21 2.57
N GLY A 104 1.21 15.14 2.97
CA GLY A 104 -0.24 14.97 2.92
C GLY A 104 -0.67 13.87 3.88
N LEU A 105 -1.91 13.39 3.74
CA LEU A 105 -2.40 12.25 4.51
C LEU A 105 -1.69 10.96 4.11
N LEU A 106 -1.38 10.81 2.82
CA LEU A 106 -0.80 9.61 2.24
C LEU A 106 0.69 9.76 1.90
N THR A 107 1.30 10.91 2.17
CA THR A 107 2.69 11.19 1.84
C THR A 107 3.38 11.97 2.96
N ASP A 108 4.57 11.53 3.38
CA ASP A 108 5.50 12.34 4.16
C ASP A 108 6.92 12.03 3.64
N GLU A 109 7.36 12.80 2.64
CA GLU A 109 8.66 12.57 2.00
C GLU A 109 9.82 12.73 2.98
N LYS A 110 9.67 13.57 4.00
CA LYS A 110 10.72 13.78 5.01
C LYS A 110 10.91 12.55 5.90
N ALA A 111 9.83 11.84 6.18
CA ALA A 111 9.83 10.57 6.91
C ALA A 111 10.03 9.33 6.01
N GLY A 112 10.07 9.50 4.68
CA GLY A 112 10.13 8.39 3.72
C GLY A 112 8.78 7.71 3.45
N PHE A 113 7.70 8.17 4.06
CA PHE A 113 6.39 7.55 3.97
C PHE A 113 5.68 7.90 2.66
N ASN A 114 5.19 6.87 1.96
CA ASN A 114 4.29 7.03 0.81
C ASN A 114 3.24 5.92 0.80
N ALA A 115 1.98 6.31 0.64
CA ALA A 115 0.86 5.42 0.45
C ALA A 115 0.01 5.90 -0.73
N TYR A 116 -0.77 4.98 -1.27
CA TYR A 116 -1.62 5.21 -2.43
C TYR A 116 -3.00 4.63 -2.12
N TYR A 117 -4.02 5.45 -2.28
CA TYR A 117 -5.40 5.02 -2.21
C TYR A 117 -5.92 4.87 -3.64
N LEU A 118 -6.39 3.67 -3.99
CA LEU A 118 -6.91 3.38 -5.33
C LEU A 118 -8.34 2.86 -5.26
N THR A 119 -9.09 3.11 -6.32
CA THR A 119 -10.47 2.66 -6.48
C THR A 119 -10.67 2.06 -7.85
N ASP A 120 -11.71 1.24 -8.01
CA ASP A 120 -12.10 0.67 -9.31
C ASP A 120 -12.87 1.65 -10.22
N THR A 121 -13.18 2.85 -9.70
CA THR A 121 -13.74 3.98 -10.46
C THR A 121 -12.81 5.20 -10.38
N PRO A 122 -12.83 6.13 -11.37
CA PRO A 122 -11.99 7.33 -11.33
C PRO A 122 -12.29 8.28 -10.18
N THR A 123 -13.55 8.32 -9.73
CA THR A 123 -14.01 9.12 -8.60
C THR A 123 -14.83 8.26 -7.65
N LEU A 124 -14.81 8.59 -6.37
CA LEU A 124 -15.58 7.88 -5.35
C LEU A 124 -17.08 8.18 -5.52
N THR A 125 -17.84 7.18 -5.95
CA THR A 125 -19.28 7.28 -6.21
C THR A 125 -19.99 6.04 -5.69
N ASN A 126 -21.32 5.98 -5.85
CA ASN A 126 -22.08 4.78 -5.49
C ASN A 126 -21.75 3.56 -6.37
N ASP A 127 -21.11 3.77 -7.52
CA ASP A 127 -20.68 2.70 -8.42
C ASP A 127 -19.32 2.11 -8.02
N THR A 128 -18.59 2.75 -7.09
CA THR A 128 -17.31 2.22 -6.57
C THR A 128 -17.58 0.94 -5.80
N THR A 129 -16.98 -0.18 -6.22
CA THR A 129 -17.18 -1.48 -5.56
C THR A 129 -15.94 -1.97 -4.83
N LYS A 130 -14.75 -1.44 -5.16
CA LYS A 130 -13.48 -1.87 -4.59
C LYS A 130 -12.58 -0.68 -4.27
N THR A 131 -11.92 -0.78 -3.13
CA THR A 131 -10.93 0.18 -2.65
C THR A 131 -9.65 -0.57 -2.28
N TYR A 132 -8.51 -0.01 -2.63
CA TYR A 132 -7.20 -0.57 -2.37
C TYR A 132 -6.35 0.47 -1.65
N MET A 133 -5.64 0.05 -0.62
CA MET A 133 -4.65 0.86 0.08
C MET A 133 -3.30 0.18 -0.10
N THR A 134 -2.36 0.84 -0.77
CA THR A 134 -1.01 0.34 -0.94
C THR A 134 -0.07 1.27 -0.18
N ILE A 135 0.68 0.71 0.77
CA ILE A 135 1.72 1.44 1.49
C ILE A 135 3.05 1.02 0.88
N ARG A 136 3.84 1.99 0.42
CA ARG A 136 5.20 1.74 -0.05
C ARG A 136 6.04 1.36 1.18
N GLY A 137 6.67 0.19 1.15
CA GLY A 137 7.67 -0.19 2.15
C GLY A 137 8.95 0.64 2.00
N SER A 138 9.79 0.63 3.03
CA SER A 138 11.08 1.31 3.00
C SER A 138 11.95 0.77 1.86
N ASP A 139 12.65 1.65 1.15
CA ASP A 139 13.75 1.21 0.28
C ASP A 139 14.86 0.58 1.15
N ALA A 140 15.69 -0.32 0.58
CA ALA A 140 16.79 -0.96 1.30
C ALA A 140 17.75 0.07 1.93
N ILE A 141 18.40 -0.30 3.04
CA ILE A 141 19.31 0.58 3.80
C ILE A 141 20.34 1.23 2.85
N SER A 142 20.24 2.54 2.70
CA SER A 142 21.13 3.39 1.90
C SER A 142 21.49 4.63 2.72
N TYR A 143 22.68 5.18 2.50
CA TYR A 143 23.13 6.42 3.16
C TYR A 143 22.19 7.60 2.88
N GLU A 144 21.44 7.54 1.77
CA GLU A 144 20.45 8.53 1.35
C GLU A 144 19.03 8.27 1.93
N ASN A 145 18.75 7.05 2.39
CA ASN A 145 17.42 6.59 2.86
C ASN A 145 17.42 6.14 4.34
N LEU A 146 18.40 6.58 5.14
CA LEU A 146 18.54 6.22 6.55
C LEU A 146 17.31 6.60 7.40
N ASN A 147 16.63 7.70 7.08
CA ASN A 147 15.38 8.10 7.76
C ASN A 147 14.25 7.08 7.51
N ASP A 148 14.09 6.61 6.27
CA ASP A 148 13.03 5.66 5.89
C ASP A 148 13.21 4.32 6.63
N TRP A 149 14.45 3.83 6.76
CA TRP A 149 14.71 2.58 7.47
C TRP A 149 14.66 2.71 9.01
N ILE A 150 15.27 3.73 9.61
CA ILE A 150 15.35 3.86 11.08
C ILE A 150 14.00 4.25 11.69
N ASP A 151 13.30 5.23 11.10
CA ASP A 151 12.11 5.78 11.73
C ASP A 151 10.83 4.97 11.46
N ASN A 152 10.78 4.27 10.32
CA ASN A 152 9.65 3.44 9.90
C ASN A 152 9.89 1.95 10.21
N ASP A 153 10.92 1.35 9.60
CA ASP A 153 11.07 -0.11 9.53
C ASP A 153 11.78 -0.72 10.76
N ALA A 154 12.81 -0.04 11.30
CA ALA A 154 13.59 -0.53 12.43
C ALA A 154 12.76 -0.66 13.72
N LYS A 155 11.72 0.17 13.90
CA LYS A 155 10.79 0.04 15.04
C LYS A 155 10.01 -1.27 15.00
N PHE A 156 9.66 -1.78 13.83
CA PHE A 156 8.99 -3.07 13.69
C PHE A 156 9.99 -4.23 13.71
N ALA A 157 11.11 -4.09 13.01
CA ALA A 157 12.12 -5.15 12.87
C ALA A 157 12.90 -5.44 14.16
N LEU A 158 13.18 -4.44 14.99
CA LEU A 158 14.01 -4.60 16.19
C LEU A 158 13.19 -4.79 17.48
N ASN A 159 12.01 -4.17 17.58
CA ASN A 159 11.26 -4.14 18.84
C ASN A 159 10.14 -5.19 18.96
N HIS A 160 9.96 -6.09 17.98
CA HIS A 160 8.86 -7.07 17.97
C HIS A 160 7.50 -6.43 18.26
N ILE A 161 7.29 -5.19 17.84
CA ILE A 161 6.05 -4.46 18.13
C ILE A 161 4.98 -5.03 17.21
N HIS A 162 4.09 -5.82 17.79
CA HIS A 162 2.87 -6.26 17.14
C HIS A 162 1.83 -5.17 17.31
N THR A 163 1.29 -4.63 16.22
CA THR A 163 0.01 -3.93 16.27
C THR A 163 -1.02 -4.93 16.77
N PRO A 164 -1.65 -4.72 17.95
CA PRO A 164 -2.72 -5.59 18.39
C PRO A 164 -3.80 -5.59 17.31
N GLN A 165 -4.19 -6.78 16.83
CA GLN A 165 -5.39 -6.87 15.99
C GLN A 165 -6.58 -6.41 16.83
N ALA A 166 -7.29 -5.41 16.33
CA ALA A 166 -8.57 -4.96 16.87
C ALA A 166 -9.69 -5.89 16.43
#